data_AF-A0A7S0W6R6-F1
#
_entry.id   AF-A0A7S0W6R6-F1
#
_cell.length_a   1.000
_cell.length_b   1.000
_cell.length_c   1.000
_cell.angle_alpha   90.00
_cell.angle_beta   90.00
_cell.angle_gamma   90.00
#
_symmetry.space_group_name_H-M   'P 1'
#
loop_
_entity.id
_entity.type
_entity.pdbx_description
1 polymer ?
#
loop_
_entity_poly.entity_id
_entity_poly.type
_entity_poly.pdbx_seq_one_letter_code
_entity_poly.pdbx_strand_id
1 'polypeptide(L)'
;MAKQDCPDDKFWGSLLSTPSSITAIPADAVRKIIKEQPANVARLSRACVGRMHQACSVQDVRGMPPVDRTAVLNCASMLTSLLPVLFEGEAEHGLVETVWWRGVMPGADAEQQQQQAMPLAEPLMSCILCLLLRPGIGCEMAGCDPSRKLADSALSRSCDRPRTQLLKLLLVTCSQTLYVTPDQYKRTDNRWLRYYSAQPPQLIVPIVRSWLATIFSYDPVGMGIPYSSSLSGSDTEEEVVDATLHALIACLDYTPPPGEGAPG
;
A
#
# COMPACT_ATOMS: atom_id res chain seq x y z
N MET A 1 -11.46 -26.64 11.31
CA MET A 1 -10.76 -26.44 12.60
C MET A 1 -10.99 -25.01 13.02
N ALA A 2 -11.72 -24.79 14.12
CA ALA A 2 -12.03 -23.45 14.61
C ALA A 2 -10.73 -22.75 15.00
N LYS A 3 -10.44 -21.62 14.35
CA LYS A 3 -9.33 -20.73 14.71
C LYS A 3 -9.67 -20.20 16.11
N GLN A 4 -8.93 -20.62 17.12
CA GLN A 4 -9.05 -20.07 18.46
C GLN A 4 -8.71 -18.58 18.35
N ASP A 5 -9.72 -17.70 18.39
CA ASP A 5 -9.50 -16.25 18.30
C ASP A 5 -8.58 -15.82 19.44
N CYS A 6 -7.36 -15.40 19.12
CA CYS A 6 -6.46 -14.84 20.12
C CYS A 6 -7.11 -13.53 20.63
N PRO A 7 -7.15 -13.27 21.95
CA PRO A 7 -7.67 -12.00 22.47
C PRO A 7 -6.99 -10.78 21.83
N ASP A 8 -5.73 -10.93 21.42
CA ASP A 8 -4.97 -9.91 20.67
C ASP A 8 -5.59 -9.62 19.30
N ASP A 9 -6.11 -10.63 18.58
CA ASP A 9 -6.71 -10.45 17.25
C ASP A 9 -7.99 -9.61 17.33
N LYS A 10 -8.76 -9.76 18.42
CA LYS A 10 -9.95 -8.94 18.69
C LYS A 10 -9.58 -7.49 19.02
N PHE A 11 -8.51 -7.29 19.78
CA PHE A 11 -8.00 -5.96 20.09
C PHE A 11 -7.54 -5.22 18.83
N TRP A 12 -6.63 -5.82 18.05
CA TRP A 12 -6.16 -5.24 16.78
C TRP A 12 -7.31 -5.03 15.82
N GLY A 13 -8.26 -5.97 15.81
CA GLY A 13 -9.42 -5.88 14.96
C GLY A 13 -10.31 -4.68 15.28
N SER A 14 -10.53 -4.40 16.57
CA SER A 14 -11.28 -3.23 17.03
C SER A 14 -10.54 -1.92 16.73
N LEU A 15 -9.23 -1.88 16.99
CA LEU A 15 -8.38 -0.72 16.72
C LEU A 15 -8.41 -0.33 15.23
N LEU A 16 -8.23 -1.30 14.34
CA LEU A 16 -8.15 -1.07 12.89
C LEU A 16 -9.51 -0.69 12.29
N SER A 17 -10.61 -1.09 12.92
CA SER A 17 -11.97 -0.74 12.48
C SER A 17 -12.44 0.65 12.95
N THR A 18 -11.71 1.29 13.88
CA THR A 18 -12.07 2.61 14.42
C THR A 18 -11.47 3.73 13.54
N PRO A 19 -12.28 4.61 12.93
CA PRO A 19 -11.78 5.62 11.97
C PRO A 19 -10.98 6.76 12.61
N SER A 20 -11.17 7.05 13.90
CA SER A 20 -10.62 8.23 14.58
C SER A 20 -9.25 8.00 15.25
N SER A 21 -8.82 6.74 15.41
CA SER A 21 -7.59 6.39 16.14
C SER A 21 -6.32 6.43 15.28
N ILE A 22 -6.47 6.61 13.96
CA ILE A 22 -5.45 6.27 12.95
C ILE A 22 -4.98 7.50 12.15
N THR A 23 -5.67 8.63 12.29
CA THR A 23 -5.25 9.91 11.71
C THR A 23 -3.99 10.41 12.42
N ALA A 24 -2.84 10.16 11.78
CA ALA A 24 -1.50 10.60 12.15
C ALA A 24 -0.98 10.08 13.51
N ILE A 25 -0.53 8.81 13.55
CA ILE A 25 0.38 8.40 14.63
C ILE A 25 1.66 9.24 14.50
N PRO A 26 2.05 10.02 15.53
CA PRO A 26 3.28 10.80 15.48
C PRO A 26 4.49 9.89 15.27
N ALA A 27 5.40 10.27 14.37
CA ALA A 27 6.62 9.49 14.11
C ALA A 27 7.42 9.24 15.41
N ASP A 28 7.43 10.20 16.33
CA ASP A 28 8.11 10.06 17.63
C ASP A 28 7.50 8.98 18.53
N ALA A 29 6.17 8.82 18.50
CA ALA A 29 5.49 7.76 19.23
C ALA A 29 5.86 6.39 18.65
N VAL A 30 5.94 6.28 17.32
CA VAL A 30 6.37 5.05 16.64
C VAL A 30 7.82 4.70 17.01
N ARG A 31 8.74 5.67 16.95
CA ARG A 31 10.15 5.46 17.34
C ARG A 31 10.29 4.97 18.77
N LYS A 32 9.50 5.53 19.69
CA LYS A 32 9.47 5.11 21.09
C LYS A 32 9.00 3.66 21.24
N ILE A 33 7.89 3.29 20.58
CA ILE A 33 7.35 1.92 20.62
C ILE A 33 8.32 0.90 20.00
N ILE A 34 9.04 1.28 18.93
CA ILE A 34 10.07 0.42 18.32
C ILE A 34 11.16 0.06 19.34
N LYS A 35 11.59 1.03 20.16
CA LYS A 35 12.62 0.81 21.20
C LYS A 35 12.10 0.04 22.41
N GLU A 36 10.89 0.35 22.86
CA GLU A 36 10.32 -0.25 24.08
C GLU A 36 9.77 -1.66 23.83
N GLN A 37 9.04 -1.87 22.73
CA GLN A 37 8.30 -3.12 22.45
C GLN A 37 8.24 -3.42 20.93
N PRO A 38 9.36 -3.85 20.31
CA PRO A 38 9.41 -4.13 18.87
C PRO A 38 8.47 -5.26 18.42
N ALA A 39 8.17 -6.21 19.31
CA ALA A 39 7.22 -7.29 19.03
C ALA A 39 5.80 -6.77 18.74
N ASN A 40 5.37 -5.67 19.38
CA ASN A 40 4.05 -5.11 19.16
C ASN A 40 3.94 -4.45 17.78
N VAL A 41 5.00 -3.79 17.32
CA VAL A 41 5.08 -3.24 15.96
C VAL A 41 4.95 -4.35 14.92
N ALA A 42 5.64 -5.47 15.13
CA ALA A 42 5.56 -6.63 14.25
C ALA A 42 4.17 -7.31 14.27
N ARG A 43 3.49 -7.37 15.43
CA ARG A 43 2.11 -7.88 15.51
C ARG A 43 1.12 -6.94 14.81
N LEU A 44 1.26 -5.64 14.99
CA LEU A 44 0.44 -4.64 14.31
C LEU A 44 0.62 -4.72 12.79
N SER A 45 1.86 -4.79 12.29
CA SER A 45 2.12 -4.91 10.85
C SER A 45 1.52 -6.20 10.27
N ARG A 46 1.65 -7.33 10.99
CA ARG A 46 0.99 -8.60 10.64
C ARG A 46 -0.53 -8.48 10.58
N ALA A 47 -1.14 -7.85 11.57
CA ALA A 47 -2.58 -7.65 11.63
C ALA A 47 -3.07 -6.78 10.44
N CYS A 48 -2.34 -5.70 10.12
CA CYS A 48 -2.66 -4.83 8.98
C CYS A 48 -2.60 -5.60 7.65
N VAL A 49 -1.48 -6.30 7.39
CA VAL A 49 -1.29 -7.07 6.16
C VAL A 49 -2.31 -8.21 6.07
N GLY A 50 -2.58 -8.91 7.17
CA GLY A 50 -3.57 -9.97 7.22
C GLY A 50 -4.97 -9.49 6.86
N ARG A 51 -5.39 -8.30 7.35
CA ARG A 51 -6.68 -7.70 6.98
C ARG A 51 -6.74 -7.28 5.52
N MET A 52 -5.68 -6.67 4.99
CA MET A 52 -5.61 -6.34 3.57
C MET A 52 -5.68 -7.60 2.70
N HIS A 53 -5.04 -8.68 3.11
CA HIS A 53 -5.09 -9.96 2.42
C HIS A 53 -6.48 -10.61 2.45
N GLN A 54 -7.20 -10.51 3.56
CA GLN A 54 -8.60 -10.95 3.63
C GLN A 54 -9.48 -10.16 2.64
N ALA A 55 -9.28 -8.85 2.51
CA ALA A 55 -10.00 -8.05 1.52
C ALA A 55 -9.68 -8.47 0.08
N CYS A 56 -8.46 -8.96 -0.19
CA CYS A 56 -8.09 -9.51 -1.49
C CYS A 56 -8.81 -10.82 -1.85
N SER A 57 -9.43 -11.52 -0.89
CA SER A 57 -10.24 -12.71 -1.20
C SER A 57 -11.62 -12.38 -1.76
N VAL A 58 -12.11 -11.15 -1.55
CA VAL A 58 -13.44 -10.71 -1.96
C VAL A 58 -13.40 -10.26 -3.42
N GLN A 59 -14.32 -10.78 -4.24
CA GLN A 59 -14.38 -10.45 -5.67
C GLN A 59 -14.76 -8.98 -5.93
N ASP A 60 -15.79 -8.48 -5.25
CA ASP A 60 -16.28 -7.10 -5.36
C ASP A 60 -16.16 -6.37 -4.01
N VAL A 61 -15.27 -5.38 -3.95
CA VAL A 61 -15.01 -4.62 -2.72
C VAL A 61 -16.17 -3.67 -2.41
N ARG A 62 -17.03 -3.34 -3.39
CA ARG A 62 -18.23 -2.51 -3.17
C ARG A 62 -19.27 -3.21 -2.31
N GLY A 63 -19.38 -4.53 -2.45
CA GLY A 63 -20.26 -5.38 -1.66
C GLY A 63 -19.78 -5.59 -0.22
N MET A 64 -18.55 -5.18 0.10
CA MET A 64 -18.00 -5.29 1.44
C MET A 64 -18.71 -4.31 2.41
N PRO A 65 -18.96 -4.71 3.67
CA PRO A 65 -19.45 -3.79 4.70
C PRO A 65 -18.59 -2.52 4.76
N PRO A 66 -19.19 -1.33 4.94
CA PRO A 66 -18.44 -0.07 4.95
C PRO A 66 -17.38 -0.04 6.06
N VAL A 67 -17.66 -0.68 7.20
CA VAL A 67 -16.74 -0.82 8.34
C VAL A 67 -15.46 -1.55 7.92
N ASP A 68 -15.58 -2.62 7.14
CA ASP A 68 -14.41 -3.40 6.73
C ASP A 68 -13.64 -2.69 5.62
N ARG A 69 -14.33 -1.98 4.71
CA ARG A 69 -13.69 -1.08 3.74
C ARG A 69 -12.86 -0.01 4.43
N THR A 70 -13.42 0.66 5.44
CA THR A 70 -12.68 1.63 6.24
C THR A 70 -11.53 0.99 6.99
N ALA A 71 -11.69 -0.24 7.48
CA ALA A 71 -10.62 -0.96 8.17
C ALA A 71 -9.43 -1.26 7.25
N VAL A 72 -9.67 -1.62 5.98
CA VAL A 72 -8.61 -1.84 4.98
C VAL A 72 -7.84 -0.55 4.71
N LEU A 73 -8.54 0.58 4.55
CA LEU A 73 -7.90 1.88 4.32
C LEU A 73 -7.14 2.39 5.54
N ASN A 74 -7.66 2.10 6.73
CA ASN A 74 -6.97 2.33 7.98
C ASN A 74 -5.67 1.52 8.06
N CYS A 75 -5.69 0.23 7.70
CA CYS A 75 -4.48 -0.59 7.61
C CYS A 75 -3.48 0.00 6.62
N ALA A 76 -3.93 0.41 5.43
CA ALA A 76 -3.06 1.04 4.44
C ALA A 76 -2.44 2.34 4.96
N SER A 77 -3.23 3.18 5.64
CA SER A 77 -2.77 4.44 6.24
C SER A 77 -1.75 4.20 7.35
N MET A 78 -1.98 3.19 8.20
CA MET A 78 -1.03 2.80 9.25
C MET A 78 0.29 2.33 8.69
N LEU A 79 0.27 1.48 7.66
CA LEU A 79 1.49 1.02 7.02
C LEU A 79 2.23 2.16 6.30
N THR A 80 1.49 3.09 5.69
CA THR A 80 2.06 4.28 5.03
C THR A 80 2.83 5.15 6.02
N SER A 81 2.36 5.28 7.27
CA SER A 81 3.07 6.03 8.31
C SER A 81 4.17 5.22 9.01
N LEU A 82 4.00 3.90 9.12
CA LEU A 82 4.92 3.02 9.86
C LEU A 82 6.20 2.71 9.06
N LEU A 83 6.06 2.40 7.78
CA LEU A 83 7.19 1.96 6.94
C LEU A 83 8.33 2.99 6.83
N PRO A 84 8.08 4.30 6.64
CA PRO A 84 9.13 5.32 6.63
C PRO A 84 9.99 5.31 7.89
N VAL A 85 9.35 5.20 9.06
CA VAL A 85 10.04 5.17 10.36
C VAL A 85 10.84 3.88 10.53
N LEU A 86 10.34 2.76 10.01
CA LEU A 86 11.07 1.50 9.98
C LEU A 86 12.26 1.52 9.02
N PHE A 87 12.19 2.27 7.92
CA PHE A 87 13.32 2.43 7.00
C PHE A 87 14.41 3.34 7.58
N GLU A 88 14.02 4.43 8.26
CA GLU A 88 14.96 5.34 8.93
C GLU A 88 15.83 4.62 9.98
N GLY A 89 15.24 3.70 10.74
CA GLY A 89 15.92 2.95 11.81
C GLY A 89 16.50 1.60 11.39
N GLU A 90 16.46 1.25 10.10
CA GLU A 90 16.78 -0.11 9.62
C GLU A 90 18.16 -0.58 10.07
N ALA A 91 19.17 0.29 9.96
CA ALA A 91 20.55 -0.02 10.35
C ALA A 91 20.72 -0.28 11.87
N GLU A 92 19.84 0.24 12.72
CA GLU A 92 19.91 0.08 14.18
C GLU A 92 19.13 -1.17 14.65
N HIS A 93 17.91 -1.36 14.14
CA HIS A 93 17.00 -2.39 14.67
C HIS A 93 16.80 -3.61 13.77
N GLY A 94 17.12 -3.54 12.47
CA GLY A 94 16.97 -4.66 11.52
C GLY A 94 15.54 -5.22 11.36
N LEU A 95 14.50 -4.50 11.80
CA LEU A 95 13.11 -4.96 11.79
C LEU A 95 12.56 -5.22 10.38
N VAL A 96 13.00 -4.46 9.38
CA VAL A 96 12.55 -4.66 8.00
C VAL A 96 13.07 -6.01 7.48
N GLU A 97 14.37 -6.29 7.59
CA GLU A 97 14.92 -7.60 7.21
C GLU A 97 14.31 -8.76 7.99
N THR A 98 14.20 -8.63 9.32
CA THR A 98 13.76 -9.72 10.19
C THR A 98 12.26 -9.99 10.09
N VAL A 99 11.42 -8.97 10.18
CA VAL A 99 9.96 -9.13 10.24
C VAL A 99 9.35 -9.18 8.85
N TRP A 100 9.78 -8.31 7.93
CA TRP A 100 9.11 -8.17 6.64
C TRP A 100 9.60 -9.17 5.60
N TRP A 101 10.91 -9.42 5.56
CA TRP A 101 11.51 -10.32 4.57
C TRP A 101 11.73 -11.73 5.09
N ARG A 102 12.20 -11.91 6.32
CA ARG A 102 12.37 -13.25 6.93
C ARG A 102 11.12 -13.75 7.65
N GLY A 103 10.21 -12.85 8.03
CA GLY A 103 8.98 -13.23 8.73
C GLY A 103 9.19 -13.64 10.19
N VAL A 104 10.32 -13.29 10.81
CA VAL A 104 10.67 -13.69 12.18
C VAL A 104 10.24 -12.61 13.18
N MET A 105 9.56 -13.01 14.25
CA MET A 105 9.15 -12.08 15.31
C MET A 105 10.33 -11.71 16.21
N PRO A 106 10.47 -10.43 16.61
CA PRO A 106 11.46 -10.02 17.58
C PRO A 106 11.21 -10.73 18.93
N GLY A 107 12.23 -11.44 19.43
CA GLY A 107 12.16 -12.13 20.73
C GLY A 107 11.51 -13.52 20.72
N ALA A 108 11.24 -14.12 19.57
CA ALA A 108 10.76 -15.51 19.49
C ALA A 108 11.92 -16.52 19.62
N ASP A 109 11.70 -17.64 20.32
CA ASP A 109 12.67 -18.73 20.47
C ASP A 109 12.95 -19.43 19.12
N ALA A 110 14.18 -19.92 18.93
CA ALA A 110 14.66 -20.48 17.66
C ALA A 110 13.75 -21.58 17.06
N GLU A 111 13.09 -22.39 17.90
CA GLU A 111 12.14 -23.42 17.46
C GLU A 111 10.81 -22.80 16.94
N GLN A 112 10.32 -21.75 17.59
CA GLN A 112 9.12 -21.01 17.16
C GLN A 112 9.38 -20.19 15.88
N GLN A 113 10.62 -19.76 15.66
CA GLN A 113 11.02 -18.99 14.48
C GLN A 113 10.83 -19.79 13.18
N GLN A 114 11.11 -21.10 13.17
CA GLN A 114 10.98 -21.93 11.97
C GLN A 114 9.54 -22.31 11.62
N GLN A 115 8.65 -22.48 12.62
CA GLN A 115 7.25 -22.80 12.37
C GLN A 115 6.35 -21.57 12.11
N GLN A 116 6.78 -20.36 12.48
CA GLN A 116 5.97 -19.12 12.35
C GLN A 116 6.62 -18.05 11.46
N ALA A 117 7.63 -18.40 10.67
CA ALA A 117 8.22 -17.52 9.67
C ALA A 117 7.18 -17.21 8.58
N MET A 118 6.54 -16.06 8.68
CA MET A 118 5.59 -15.56 7.68
C MET A 118 6.08 -14.20 7.18
N PRO A 119 6.74 -14.14 6.00
CA PRO A 119 7.18 -12.88 5.44
C PRO A 119 5.97 -12.01 5.09
N LEU A 120 6.10 -10.71 5.33
CA LEU A 120 5.01 -9.74 5.16
C LEU A 120 5.16 -8.90 3.90
N ALA A 121 6.38 -8.80 3.36
CA ALA A 121 6.65 -7.99 2.17
C ALA A 121 5.87 -8.51 0.95
N GLU A 122 6.01 -9.79 0.61
CA GLU A 122 5.34 -10.37 -0.57
C GLU A 122 3.80 -10.32 -0.47
N PRO A 123 3.16 -10.73 0.65
CA PRO A 123 1.72 -10.57 0.79
C PRO A 123 1.29 -9.11 0.69
N LEU A 124 2.02 -8.16 1.29
CA LEU A 124 1.67 -6.74 1.19
C LEU A 124 1.69 -6.27 -0.27
N MET A 125 2.77 -6.54 -1.00
CA MET A 125 2.92 -6.11 -2.39
C MET A 125 1.83 -6.72 -3.28
N SER A 126 1.55 -8.01 -3.12
CA SER A 126 0.44 -8.68 -3.83
C SER A 126 -0.90 -8.05 -3.49
N CYS A 127 -1.14 -7.71 -2.21
CA CYS A 127 -2.38 -7.05 -1.79
C CYS A 127 -2.55 -5.67 -2.42
N ILE A 128 -1.49 -4.86 -2.45
CA ILE A 128 -1.53 -3.53 -3.06
C ILE A 128 -1.91 -3.65 -4.55
N LEU A 129 -1.21 -4.49 -5.32
CA LEU A 129 -1.50 -4.68 -6.75
C LEU A 129 -2.89 -5.26 -6.98
N CYS A 130 -3.31 -6.23 -6.18
CA CYS A 130 -4.63 -6.85 -6.28
C CYS A 130 -5.73 -5.83 -6.01
N LEU A 131 -5.66 -5.07 -4.92
CA LEU A 131 -6.68 -4.09 -4.54
C LEU A 131 -6.74 -2.91 -5.52
N LEU A 132 -5.61 -2.50 -6.11
CA LEU A 132 -5.57 -1.49 -7.18
C LEU A 132 -6.32 -1.93 -8.45
N LEU A 133 -6.51 -3.24 -8.65
CA LEU A 133 -7.24 -3.82 -9.77
C LEU A 133 -8.70 -4.20 -9.44
N ARG A 134 -9.12 -4.16 -8.17
CA ARG A 134 -10.47 -4.58 -7.78
C ARG A 134 -11.50 -3.46 -7.93
N PRO A 135 -12.72 -3.74 -8.46
CA PRO A 135 -13.81 -2.78 -8.48
C PRO A 135 -14.17 -2.30 -7.06
N GLY A 136 -14.33 -0.98 -6.89
CA GLY A 136 -14.67 -0.36 -5.59
C GLY A 136 -13.50 0.21 -4.79
N ILE A 137 -12.27 -0.09 -5.20
CA ILE A 137 -11.04 0.58 -4.74
C ILE A 137 -10.17 1.00 -5.94
N GLY A 138 -10.13 0.16 -6.97
CA GLY A 138 -9.42 0.35 -8.23
C GLY A 138 -10.31 0.74 -9.42
N CYS A 139 -9.66 0.92 -10.57
CA CYS A 139 -10.26 1.43 -11.81
C CYS A 139 -11.41 0.57 -12.33
N GLU A 140 -12.56 1.20 -12.55
CA GLU A 140 -13.49 0.71 -13.56
C GLU A 140 -12.89 0.98 -14.93
N MET A 141 -12.56 -0.10 -15.66
CA MET A 141 -12.39 -0.01 -17.10
C MET A 141 -13.78 0.26 -17.68
N ALA A 142 -14.18 1.52 -17.68
CA ALA A 142 -15.37 1.99 -18.37
C ALA A 142 -15.24 1.59 -19.84
N GLY A 143 -16.08 0.67 -20.29
CA GLY A 143 -16.33 0.52 -21.72
C GLY A 143 -16.73 1.88 -22.29
N CYS A 144 -16.22 2.22 -23.48
CA CYS A 144 -16.43 3.49 -24.17
C CYS A 144 -17.93 3.74 -24.51
N ASP A 145 -18.76 4.01 -23.51
CA ASP A 145 -20.17 4.35 -23.68
C ASP A 145 -20.43 5.79 -23.16
N PRO A 146 -20.67 6.77 -24.04
CA PRO A 146 -20.79 8.19 -23.67
C PRO A 146 -21.88 8.47 -22.64
N SER A 147 -22.94 7.66 -22.60
CA SER A 147 -24.10 7.83 -21.72
C SER A 147 -23.84 7.43 -20.27
N ARG A 148 -22.76 6.69 -19.97
CA ARG A 148 -22.38 6.33 -18.59
C ARG A 148 -21.45 7.32 -17.90
N LYS A 149 -20.78 8.21 -18.67
CA LYS A 149 -19.79 9.17 -18.15
C LYS A 149 -20.27 10.04 -16.98
N LEU A 150 -21.56 10.41 -16.94
CA LEU A 150 -22.08 11.26 -15.88
C LEU A 150 -22.29 10.51 -14.55
N ALA A 151 -22.75 9.26 -14.60
CA ALA A 151 -22.87 8.39 -13.42
C ALA A 151 -21.49 7.90 -12.96
N ASP A 152 -20.62 7.56 -13.91
CA ASP A 152 -19.24 7.11 -13.66
C ASP A 152 -18.40 8.23 -13.02
N SER A 153 -18.64 9.51 -13.32
CA SER A 153 -17.90 10.62 -12.70
C SER A 153 -18.15 10.77 -11.18
N ALA A 154 -19.34 10.41 -10.69
CA ALA A 154 -19.65 10.44 -9.25
C ALA A 154 -19.14 9.18 -8.54
N LEU A 155 -19.18 8.03 -9.21
CA LEU A 155 -18.64 6.76 -8.72
C LEU A 155 -17.10 6.76 -8.71
N SER A 156 -16.46 7.37 -9.71
CA SER A 156 -15.01 7.56 -9.82
C SER A 156 -14.50 8.41 -8.64
N ARG A 157 -15.13 9.57 -8.39
CA ARG A 157 -14.78 10.46 -7.26
C ARG A 157 -14.89 9.79 -5.89
N SER A 158 -15.77 8.80 -5.73
CA SER A 158 -15.88 8.03 -4.49
C SER A 158 -14.77 6.99 -4.27
N CYS A 159 -14.14 6.50 -5.36
CA CYS A 159 -13.02 5.55 -5.30
C CYS A 159 -11.64 6.22 -5.23
N ASP A 160 -11.56 7.51 -5.54
CA ASP A 160 -10.31 8.26 -5.61
C ASP A 160 -9.53 8.28 -4.29
N ARG A 161 -10.24 8.47 -3.17
CA ARG A 161 -9.61 8.46 -1.84
C ARG A 161 -9.01 7.08 -1.49
N PRO A 162 -9.76 5.96 -1.56
CA PRO A 162 -9.21 4.61 -1.41
C PRO A 162 -7.99 4.34 -2.29
N ARG A 163 -8.09 4.70 -3.57
CA ARG A 163 -7.03 4.51 -4.56
C ARG A 163 -5.77 5.30 -4.22
N THR A 164 -5.92 6.58 -3.87
CA THR A 164 -4.82 7.45 -3.46
C THR A 164 -4.07 6.88 -2.27
N GLN A 165 -4.78 6.35 -1.28
CA GLN A 165 -4.13 5.75 -0.10
C GLN A 165 -3.30 4.52 -0.45
N LEU A 166 -3.79 3.65 -1.36
CA LEU A 166 -3.00 2.51 -1.83
C LEU A 166 -1.81 2.91 -2.69
N LEU A 167 -1.95 3.94 -3.53
CA LEU A 167 -0.84 4.49 -4.31
C LEU A 167 0.23 5.11 -3.40
N LYS A 168 -0.18 5.85 -2.36
CA LYS A 168 0.72 6.37 -1.31
C LYS A 168 1.45 5.23 -0.60
N LEU A 169 0.75 4.15 -0.25
CA LEU A 169 1.38 2.97 0.35
C LEU A 169 2.37 2.29 -0.61
N LEU A 170 2.02 2.14 -1.89
CA LEU A 170 2.93 1.62 -2.92
C LEU A 170 4.20 2.46 -3.00
N LEU A 171 4.07 3.79 -3.12
CA LEU A 171 5.20 4.72 -3.14
C LEU A 171 6.08 4.59 -1.90
N VAL A 172 5.47 4.49 -0.72
CA VAL A 172 6.20 4.27 0.52
C VAL A 172 6.98 2.96 0.48
N THR A 173 6.41 1.84 0.03
CA THR A 173 7.17 0.58 -0.12
C THR A 173 8.36 0.73 -1.07
N CYS A 174 8.21 1.52 -2.15
CA CYS A 174 9.29 1.80 -3.09
C CYS A 174 10.34 2.78 -2.55
N SER A 175 10.01 3.57 -1.52
CA SER A 175 10.85 4.66 -1.00
C SER A 175 12.05 4.21 -0.15
N GLN A 176 12.26 2.90 0.03
CA GLN A 176 13.37 2.37 0.84
C GLN A 176 14.73 2.95 0.42
N THR A 177 14.92 3.24 -0.87
CA THR A 177 16.14 3.83 -1.42
C THR A 177 16.48 5.21 -0.88
N LEU A 178 15.49 5.97 -0.40
CA LEU A 178 15.68 7.31 0.17
C LEU A 178 16.34 7.28 1.57
N TYR A 179 16.28 6.14 2.25
CA TYR A 179 16.80 5.97 3.61
C TYR A 179 18.21 5.36 3.63
N VAL A 180 18.82 5.21 2.45
CA VAL A 180 20.08 4.52 2.25
C VAL A 180 21.12 5.54 1.79
N THR A 181 22.37 5.39 2.25
CA THR A 181 23.46 6.29 1.84
C THR A 181 23.78 6.14 0.35
N PRO A 182 24.35 7.16 -0.33
CA PRO A 182 24.67 7.08 -1.76
C PRO A 182 25.57 5.91 -2.14
N ASP A 183 26.48 5.50 -1.24
CA ASP A 183 27.38 4.35 -1.45
C ASP A 183 26.65 3.01 -1.42
N GLN A 184 25.66 2.89 -0.53
CA GLN A 184 24.82 1.71 -0.40
C GLN A 184 23.76 1.67 -1.51
N TYR A 185 23.24 2.80 -1.98
CA TYR A 185 22.24 2.87 -3.05
C TYR A 185 22.70 2.15 -4.33
N LYS A 186 23.98 2.26 -4.69
CA LYS A 186 24.55 1.58 -5.87
C LYS A 186 24.70 0.06 -5.71
N ARG A 187 24.68 -0.44 -4.47
CA ARG A 187 24.95 -1.84 -4.12
C ARG A 187 23.69 -2.59 -3.71
N THR A 188 22.74 -1.88 -3.13
CA THR A 188 21.52 -2.45 -2.55
C THR A 188 20.42 -2.42 -3.59
N ASP A 189 19.94 -3.61 -3.93
CA ASP A 189 18.74 -3.76 -4.74
C ASP A 189 17.48 -3.42 -3.94
N ASN A 190 16.57 -2.66 -4.55
CA ASN A 190 15.26 -2.44 -3.96
C ASN A 190 14.35 -3.65 -4.25
N ARG A 191 14.33 -4.59 -3.30
CA ARG A 191 13.53 -5.83 -3.40
C ARG A 191 12.02 -5.57 -3.60
N TRP A 192 11.49 -4.43 -3.15
CA TRP A 192 10.09 -4.05 -3.38
C TRP A 192 9.86 -3.72 -4.85
N LEU A 193 10.69 -2.84 -5.43
CA LEU A 193 10.65 -2.51 -6.85
C LEU A 193 10.95 -3.72 -7.73
N ARG A 194 11.90 -4.58 -7.33
CA ARG A 194 12.15 -5.86 -7.99
C ARG A 194 10.89 -6.70 -8.08
N TYR A 195 10.17 -6.87 -6.97
CA TYR A 195 8.93 -7.65 -6.96
C TYR A 195 7.87 -7.07 -7.91
N TYR A 196 7.68 -5.75 -7.90
CA TYR A 196 6.72 -5.09 -8.80
C TYR A 196 7.12 -5.25 -10.28
N SER A 197 8.41 -5.10 -10.59
CA SER A 197 8.95 -5.26 -11.95
C SER A 197 8.92 -6.70 -12.46
N ALA A 198 8.98 -7.69 -11.57
CA ALA A 198 9.00 -9.11 -11.89
C ALA A 198 7.60 -9.74 -12.04
N GLN A 199 6.53 -8.96 -11.87
CA GLN A 199 5.16 -9.46 -11.97
C GLN A 199 4.79 -9.85 -13.41
N PRO A 200 3.90 -10.85 -13.58
CA PRO A 200 3.49 -11.30 -14.90
C PRO A 200 2.72 -10.19 -15.66
N PRO A 201 2.83 -10.16 -17.00
CA PRO A 201 2.22 -9.11 -17.82
C PRO A 201 0.70 -9.04 -17.67
N GLN A 202 0.01 -10.14 -17.37
CA GLN A 202 -1.44 -10.14 -17.11
C GLN A 202 -1.87 -9.27 -15.92
N LEU A 203 -0.99 -9.05 -14.93
CA LEU A 203 -1.26 -8.20 -13.77
C LEU A 203 -0.81 -6.76 -14.03
N ILE A 204 0.36 -6.57 -14.64
CA ILE A 204 0.96 -5.23 -14.80
C ILE A 204 0.30 -4.42 -15.92
N VAL A 205 -0.04 -5.04 -17.05
CA VAL A 205 -0.61 -4.31 -18.20
C VAL A 205 -1.91 -3.57 -17.85
N PRO A 206 -2.89 -4.20 -17.14
CA PRO A 206 -4.09 -3.48 -16.71
C PRO A 206 -3.79 -2.35 -15.72
N ILE A 207 -2.82 -2.51 -14.81
CA ILE A 207 -2.42 -1.48 -13.85
C ILE A 207 -1.84 -0.28 -14.58
N VAL A 208 -0.86 -0.49 -15.45
CA VAL A 208 -0.23 0.58 -16.23
C VAL A 208 -1.23 1.27 -17.14
N ARG A 209 -2.11 0.51 -17.81
CA ARG A 209 -3.17 1.08 -18.63
C ARG A 209 -4.12 1.95 -17.82
N SER A 210 -4.51 1.49 -16.63
CA SER A 210 -5.33 2.24 -15.67
C SER A 210 -4.64 3.53 -15.23
N TRP A 211 -3.34 3.47 -14.93
CA TRP A 211 -2.55 4.64 -14.53
C TRP A 211 -2.44 5.67 -15.65
N LEU A 212 -2.11 5.23 -16.87
CA LEU A 212 -2.05 6.10 -18.04
C LEU A 212 -3.41 6.72 -18.36
N ALA A 213 -4.50 5.94 -18.23
CA ALA A 213 -5.84 6.46 -18.44
C ALA A 213 -6.13 7.59 -17.46
N THR A 214 -5.82 7.42 -16.16
CA THR A 214 -6.03 8.46 -15.14
C THR A 214 -5.19 9.71 -15.38
N ILE A 215 -3.91 9.56 -15.76
CA ILE A 215 -3.03 10.70 -16.03
C ILE A 215 -3.47 11.47 -17.28
N PHE A 216 -3.78 10.76 -18.37
CA PHE A 216 -4.14 11.40 -19.64
C PHE A 216 -5.59 11.86 -19.74
N SER A 217 -6.49 11.33 -18.90
CA SER A 217 -7.87 11.81 -18.80
C SER A 217 -8.02 13.01 -17.86
N TYR A 218 -6.96 13.39 -17.14
CA TYR A 218 -7.00 14.52 -16.22
C TYR A 218 -7.16 15.83 -17.00
N ASP A 219 -8.19 16.59 -16.65
CA ASP A 219 -8.45 17.93 -17.19
C ASP A 219 -7.96 18.98 -16.18
N PRO A 220 -6.77 19.57 -16.37
CA PRO A 220 -6.23 20.58 -15.46
C PRO A 220 -6.96 21.93 -15.54
N VAL A 221 -7.80 22.15 -16.55
CA VAL A 221 -8.51 23.43 -16.75
C VAL A 221 -9.90 23.39 -16.11
N GLY A 222 -10.51 22.21 -16.03
CA GLY A 222 -11.87 22.03 -15.52
C GLY A 222 -12.85 22.97 -16.21
N MET A 223 -13.65 23.72 -15.44
CA MET A 223 -14.59 24.71 -16.00
C MET A 223 -13.95 26.02 -16.49
N GLY A 224 -12.62 26.18 -16.42
CA GLY A 224 -11.92 27.38 -16.89
C GLY A 224 -12.20 28.65 -16.07
N ILE A 225 -12.76 28.49 -14.86
CA ILE A 225 -13.06 29.59 -13.93
C ILE A 225 -12.01 29.58 -12.82
N PRO A 226 -11.42 30.73 -12.46
CA PRO A 226 -10.55 30.83 -11.28
C PRO A 226 -11.28 30.33 -10.02
N TYR A 227 -10.62 29.55 -9.17
CA TYR A 227 -11.18 28.93 -7.94
C TYR A 227 -12.15 27.76 -8.14
N SER A 228 -12.16 27.12 -9.32
CA SER A 228 -12.93 25.88 -9.55
C SER A 228 -12.67 24.80 -8.49
N SER A 229 -11.44 24.65 -8.04
CA SER A 229 -10.99 23.71 -7.00
C SER A 229 -11.56 24.03 -5.62
N SER A 230 -11.71 25.31 -5.26
CA SER A 230 -12.33 25.72 -3.99
C SER A 230 -13.85 25.56 -3.97
N LEU A 231 -14.52 25.64 -5.13
CA LEU A 231 -15.97 25.50 -5.26
C LEU A 231 -16.43 24.04 -5.41
N SER A 232 -15.60 23.15 -5.96
CA SER A 232 -15.98 21.76 -6.29
C SER A 232 -15.75 20.76 -5.15
N GLY A 233 -15.12 21.19 -4.05
CA GLY A 233 -14.89 20.39 -2.85
C GLY A 233 -13.73 19.40 -3.01
N SER A 234 -12.63 19.64 -2.29
CA SER A 234 -11.40 18.83 -2.18
C SER A 234 -10.89 18.19 -3.47
N ASP A 235 -9.73 18.64 -3.97
CA ASP A 235 -9.07 18.18 -5.20
C ASP A 235 -8.57 16.71 -5.12
N THR A 236 -9.46 15.76 -4.90
CA THR A 236 -9.14 14.33 -4.80
C THR A 236 -8.66 13.77 -6.13
N GLU A 237 -9.14 14.33 -7.25
CA GLU A 237 -8.72 13.94 -8.60
C GLU A 237 -7.26 14.31 -8.86
N GLU A 238 -6.85 15.52 -8.46
CA GLU A 238 -5.45 15.96 -8.54
C GLU A 238 -4.55 15.08 -7.66
N GLU A 239 -4.95 14.80 -6.43
CA GLU A 239 -4.20 13.90 -5.53
C GLU A 239 -4.00 12.49 -6.11
N VAL A 240 -5.05 11.92 -6.74
CA VAL A 240 -4.95 10.59 -7.38
C VAL A 240 -3.98 10.65 -8.56
N VAL A 241 -4.08 11.69 -9.41
CA VAL A 241 -3.26 11.84 -10.60
C VAL A 241 -1.79 11.99 -10.22
N ASP A 242 -1.50 12.84 -9.23
CA ASP A 242 -0.14 13.03 -8.71
C ASP A 242 0.44 11.73 -8.13
N ALA A 243 -0.32 11.05 -7.27
CA ALA A 243 0.11 9.77 -6.70
C ALA A 243 0.32 8.69 -7.78
N THR A 244 -0.52 8.67 -8.82
CA THR A 244 -0.42 7.74 -9.95
C THR A 244 0.82 8.05 -10.80
N LEU A 245 1.08 9.33 -11.07
CA LEU A 245 2.24 9.79 -11.82
C LEU A 245 3.54 9.41 -11.09
N HIS A 246 3.63 9.72 -9.80
CA HIS A 246 4.77 9.35 -8.97
C HIS A 246 4.99 7.83 -8.95
N ALA A 247 3.92 7.03 -8.82
CA ALA A 247 4.01 5.58 -8.82
C ALA A 247 4.54 5.04 -10.16
N LEU A 248 4.04 5.57 -11.27
CA LEU A 248 4.48 5.20 -12.62
C LEU A 248 5.97 5.54 -12.82
N ILE A 249 6.40 6.74 -12.43
CA ILE A 249 7.80 7.17 -12.54
C ILE A 249 8.69 6.26 -11.71
N ALA A 250 8.34 5.97 -10.46
CA ALA A 250 9.12 5.11 -9.58
C ALA A 250 9.30 3.68 -10.14
N CYS A 251 8.26 3.14 -10.80
CA CYS A 251 8.35 1.83 -11.45
C CYS A 251 9.18 1.85 -12.75
N LEU A 252 9.13 2.94 -13.53
CA LEU A 252 9.88 3.08 -14.79
C LEU A 252 11.37 3.38 -14.58
N ASP A 253 11.71 4.08 -13.49
CA ASP A 253 13.10 4.43 -13.15
C ASP A 253 13.89 3.24 -12.58
N TYR A 254 13.19 2.16 -12.19
CA TYR A 254 13.85 0.99 -11.64
C TYR A 254 14.66 0.24 -12.70
N THR A 255 15.98 0.33 -12.61
CA THR A 255 16.91 -0.51 -13.36
C THR A 255 17.36 -1.69 -12.50
N PRO A 256 17.06 -2.94 -12.86
CA PRO A 256 17.56 -4.09 -12.11
C PRO A 256 19.09 -4.14 -12.20
N PRO A 257 19.79 -4.55 -11.12
CA PRO A 257 21.24 -4.66 -11.14
C PRO A 257 21.69 -5.68 -12.19
N PRO A 258 22.80 -5.41 -12.90
CA PRO A 258 23.33 -6.33 -13.91
C PRO A 258 23.84 -7.60 -13.21
N GLY A 259 23.01 -8.65 -13.12
CA GLY A 259 23.40 -9.89 -12.46
C GLY A 259 22.36 -11.01 -12.38
N GLU A 260 21.06 -10.74 -12.41
CA GLU A 260 20.03 -11.79 -12.30
C GLU A 260 18.85 -11.48 -13.22
N GLY A 261 18.78 -12.12 -14.40
CA GLY A 261 17.53 -12.18 -15.17
C GLY A 261 17.52 -11.68 -16.61
N ALA A 262 18.62 -11.77 -17.36
CA ALA A 262 18.53 -11.75 -18.82
C ALA A 262 18.49 -13.20 -19.35
N PRO A 263 17.34 -13.76 -19.74
CA PRO A 263 17.34 -14.74 -20.82
C PRO A 263 17.66 -13.99 -22.12
N GLY A 264 18.70 -14.44 -22.82
CA GLY A 264 18.90 -14.11 -24.23
C GLY A 264 17.84 -14.74 -25.12
#